data_AF-A0A972UXY6-F1
#
_entry.id   AF-A0A972UXY6-F1
#
_cell.length_a   1.000
_cell.length_b   1.000
_cell.length_c   1.000
_cell.angle_alpha   90.00
_cell.angle_beta   90.00
_cell.angle_gamma   90.00
#
_symmetry.space_group_name_H-M   'P 1'
#
loop_
_entity.id
_entity.type
_entity.pdbx_description
1 polymer ?
#
loop_
_entity_poly.entity_id
_entity_poly.type
_entity_poly.pdbx_seq_one_letter_code
_entity_poly.pdbx_strand_id
1 'polypeptide(L)'
;MRKIEYCFVAIFLLISVLQSQEDVEDMMRKLQEATQEKINQSEQAVQDFIAKDDAEFAKFLEEDWRMFQAFKGEVRNEKPKPKTIPIAEEKKDVVYTGKKVEKISVPVKHKQEKIEPIIKSNFRQNIHKEKIELNFFTAQLDLEFDVKMKTLGLSNINNETISKCWELLSSSDYKPLIEQTLSYKNSMNLNDWGFIMLLHELGMKIFRKSNNESNLFTWFMMSKAGYDIKIGYNNLDILLLVPTDNMLYSTSYLILNSRKYFILSLDDVNTSSGGAIYTYEREYSGSNRLLSMNIDKSPVFLNQKIKREYSFRYKNTHYTVPVIFYKDAIDFFEYYPQTNFKVYFTSRVTPSVDYSFLVAFRPLIENKSETEAVNIILRFVQTAFEYKTDGEHFGREKPLFPEETLFYEYSDCE
;
A
#
# COMPACT_ATOMS: atom_id res chain seq x y z
N MET A 1 -63.62 21.09 49.98
CA MET A 1 -62.21 21.43 50.29
C MET A 1 -61.23 20.30 49.93
N ARG A 2 -61.40 19.06 50.42
CA ARG A 2 -60.46 17.95 50.14
C ARG A 2 -60.13 17.64 48.67
N LYS A 3 -61.07 17.78 47.72
CA LYS A 3 -60.79 17.53 46.28
C LYS A 3 -59.87 18.58 45.63
N ILE A 4 -59.82 19.81 46.16
CA ILE A 4 -58.98 20.89 45.63
C ILE A 4 -57.53 20.70 46.09
N GLU A 5 -57.31 20.23 47.32
CA GLU A 5 -55.98 19.97 47.88
C GLU A 5 -55.22 18.86 47.11
N TYR A 6 -55.89 17.78 46.70
CA TYR A 6 -55.25 16.72 45.90
C TYR A 6 -54.85 17.20 44.49
N CYS A 7 -55.61 18.11 43.88
CA CYS A 7 -55.23 18.68 42.59
C CYS A 7 -53.99 19.59 42.71
N PHE A 8 -53.88 20.39 43.78
CA PHE A 8 -52.69 21.22 44.01
C PHE A 8 -51.43 20.38 44.27
N VAL A 9 -51.53 19.29 45.05
CA VAL A 9 -50.40 18.39 45.29
C VAL A 9 -49.98 17.67 44.00
N ALA A 10 -50.94 17.21 43.18
CA ALA A 10 -50.63 16.58 41.90
C ALA A 10 -49.98 17.55 40.89
N ILE A 11 -50.45 18.81 40.83
CA ILE A 11 -49.85 19.86 40.00
C ILE A 11 -48.45 20.21 40.50
N PHE A 12 -48.25 20.34 41.81
CA PHE A 12 -46.94 20.63 42.38
C PHE A 12 -45.93 19.50 42.12
N LEU A 13 -46.36 18.24 42.23
CA LEU A 13 -45.55 17.08 41.86
C LEU A 13 -45.22 17.06 40.36
N LEU A 14 -46.18 17.37 39.49
CA LEU A 14 -45.96 17.50 38.04
C LEU A 14 -44.98 18.62 37.70
N ILE A 15 -45.10 19.79 38.35
CA ILE A 15 -44.17 20.92 38.18
C ILE A 15 -42.77 20.51 38.66
N SER A 16 -42.65 19.82 39.80
CA SER A 16 -41.35 19.37 40.31
C SER A 16 -40.68 18.31 39.42
N VAL A 17 -41.47 17.42 38.79
CA VAL A 17 -40.96 16.42 37.84
C VAL A 17 -40.52 17.09 36.53
N LEU A 18 -41.32 18.03 36.00
CA LEU A 18 -40.96 18.82 34.81
C LEU A 18 -39.70 19.66 35.05
N GLN A 19 -39.58 20.30 36.22
CA GLN A 19 -38.42 21.10 36.60
C GLN A 19 -37.17 20.22 36.77
N SER A 20 -37.32 19.02 37.34
CA SER A 20 -36.22 18.04 37.43
C SER A 20 -35.78 17.48 36.07
N GLN A 21 -36.68 17.38 35.09
CA GLN A 21 -36.33 17.00 33.71
C GLN A 21 -35.60 18.13 32.98
N GLU A 22 -36.06 19.37 33.13
CA GLU A 22 -35.41 20.56 32.57
C GLU A 22 -34.00 20.77 33.16
N ASP A 23 -33.82 20.54 34.46
CA ASP A 23 -32.52 20.59 35.13
C ASP A 23 -31.55 19.49 34.64
N VAL A 24 -32.06 18.28 34.34
CA VAL A 24 -31.25 17.19 33.77
C VAL A 24 -30.88 17.46 32.32
N GLU A 25 -31.80 17.99 31.51
CA GLU A 25 -31.52 18.39 30.12
C GLU A 25 -30.50 19.54 30.05
N ASP A 26 -30.62 20.55 30.92
CA ASP A 26 -29.64 21.64 31.03
C ASP A 26 -28.27 21.13 31.50
N MET A 27 -28.23 20.19 32.45
CA MET A 27 -26.99 19.53 32.86
C MET A 27 -26.35 18.73 31.73
N MET A 28 -27.15 17.97 30.96
CA MET A 28 -26.66 17.21 29.81
C MET A 28 -26.14 18.12 28.69
N ARG A 29 -26.83 19.23 28.42
CA ARG A 29 -26.38 20.26 27.46
C ARG A 29 -25.05 20.88 27.91
N LYS A 30 -24.93 21.31 29.17
CA LYS A 30 -23.69 21.85 29.74
C LYS A 30 -22.54 20.84 29.67
N LEU A 31 -22.82 19.55 29.92
CA LEU A 31 -21.82 18.49 29.79
C LEU A 31 -21.38 18.29 28.34
N GLN A 32 -22.31 18.32 27.38
CA GLN A 32 -22.01 18.25 25.95
C GLN A 32 -21.18 19.45 25.49
N GLU A 33 -21.56 20.68 25.88
CA GLU A 33 -20.82 21.91 25.58
C GLU A 33 -19.39 21.87 26.15
N ALA A 34 -19.24 21.51 27.44
CA ALA A 34 -17.92 21.38 28.06
C ALA A 34 -17.06 20.27 27.42
N THR A 35 -17.69 19.18 26.96
CA THR A 35 -17.00 18.11 26.23
C THR A 35 -16.55 18.60 24.86
N GLN A 36 -17.42 19.29 24.12
CA GLN A 36 -17.10 19.85 22.82
C GLN A 36 -16.02 20.93 22.93
N GLU A 37 -16.05 21.76 23.97
CA GLU A 37 -15.03 22.76 24.23
C GLU A 37 -13.67 22.10 24.47
N LYS A 38 -13.61 21.03 25.29
CA LYS A 38 -12.37 20.26 25.48
C LYS A 38 -11.87 19.61 24.18
N ILE A 39 -12.78 19.09 23.36
CA ILE A 39 -12.43 18.54 22.03
C ILE A 39 -11.81 19.65 21.16
N ASN A 40 -12.47 20.80 21.04
CA ASN A 40 -11.99 21.93 20.24
C ASN A 40 -10.65 22.47 20.76
N GLN A 41 -10.47 22.59 22.08
CA GLN A 41 -9.19 22.99 22.70
C GLN A 41 -8.08 21.98 22.40
N SER A 42 -8.38 20.68 22.49
CA SER A 42 -7.43 19.62 22.15
C SER A 42 -7.07 19.64 20.66
N GLU A 43 -8.05 19.83 19.77
CA GLU A 43 -7.82 19.95 18.33
C GLU A 43 -6.95 21.15 18.01
N GLN A 44 -7.24 22.31 18.61
CA GLN A 44 -6.43 23.52 18.41
C GLN A 44 -4.99 23.31 18.89
N ALA A 45 -4.79 22.71 20.07
CA ALA A 45 -3.45 22.41 20.58
C ALA A 45 -2.67 21.48 19.65
N VAL A 46 -3.33 20.48 19.05
CA VAL A 46 -2.72 19.60 18.05
C VAL A 46 -2.37 20.37 16.77
N GLN A 47 -3.23 21.26 16.30
CA GLN A 47 -2.96 22.09 15.12
C GLN A 47 -1.77 23.04 15.35
N ASP A 48 -1.71 23.69 16.51
CA ASP A 48 -0.62 24.59 16.88
C ASP A 48 0.71 23.83 17.00
N PHE A 49 0.69 22.62 17.56
CA PHE A 49 1.85 21.74 17.61
C PHE A 49 2.34 21.37 16.21
N ILE A 50 1.45 20.93 15.32
CA ILE A 50 1.80 20.55 13.94
C ILE A 50 2.36 21.76 13.18
N ALA A 51 1.72 22.93 13.29
CA ALA A 51 2.17 24.15 12.61
C ALA A 51 3.56 24.59 13.09
N LYS A 52 3.84 24.47 14.40
CA LYS A 52 5.15 24.77 14.95
C LYS A 52 6.21 23.77 14.45
N ASP A 53 5.92 22.48 14.50
CA ASP A 53 6.83 21.44 14.02
C ASP A 53 7.12 21.59 12.51
N ASP A 54 6.11 21.94 11.71
CA ASP A 54 6.28 22.26 10.29
C ASP A 54 7.19 23.45 10.04
N ALA A 55 7.04 24.53 10.81
CA ALA A 55 7.90 25.71 10.69
C ALA A 55 9.35 25.40 11.11
N GLU A 56 9.53 24.64 12.19
CA GLU A 56 10.86 24.21 12.64
C GLU A 56 11.54 23.25 11.67
N PHE A 57 10.76 22.38 11.01
CA PHE A 57 11.26 21.47 10.00
C PHE A 57 11.59 22.19 8.68
N ALA A 58 10.74 23.11 8.23
CA ALA A 58 11.02 23.97 7.08
C ALA A 58 12.33 24.75 7.26
N LYS A 59 12.51 25.40 8.41
CA LYS A 59 13.76 26.11 8.71
C LYS A 59 14.97 25.19 8.67
N PHE A 60 14.84 23.99 9.23
CA PHE A 60 15.91 22.99 9.17
C PHE A 60 16.25 22.56 7.73
N LEU A 61 15.24 22.38 6.87
CA LEU A 61 15.44 22.05 5.46
C LEU A 61 16.12 23.18 4.68
N GLU A 62 16.15 24.40 5.19
CA GLU A 62 16.91 25.49 4.58
C GLU A 62 18.41 25.42 4.93
N GLU A 63 18.76 24.85 6.09
CA GLU A 63 20.10 24.99 6.68
C GLU A 63 20.97 23.71 6.62
N ASP A 64 20.42 22.52 6.86
CA ASP A 64 21.23 21.32 7.15
C ASP A 64 21.10 20.22 6.08
N TRP A 65 22.02 20.25 5.11
CA TRP A 65 22.18 19.22 4.09
C TRP A 65 23.62 18.76 4.02
N ARG A 66 23.81 17.45 3.95
CA ARG A 66 25.13 16.82 3.83
C ARG A 66 25.18 15.95 2.59
N MET A 67 26.37 15.88 2.01
CA MET A 67 26.63 15.02 0.87
C MET A 67 26.89 13.59 1.35
N PHE A 68 26.18 12.64 0.75
CA PHE A 68 26.37 11.22 0.95
C PHE A 68 26.63 10.53 -0.40
N GLN A 69 27.40 9.46 -0.36
CA GLN A 69 27.64 8.62 -1.52
C GLN A 69 26.69 7.42 -1.48
N ALA A 70 25.94 7.20 -2.56
CA ALA A 70 25.07 6.04 -2.70
C ALA A 70 25.89 4.73 -2.74
N PHE A 71 25.46 3.76 -1.94
CA PHE A 71 25.89 2.37 -2.05
C PHE A 71 25.12 1.71 -3.19
N LYS A 72 25.80 0.84 -3.94
CA LYS A 72 25.13 -0.01 -4.93
C LYS A 72 24.23 -1.02 -4.21
N GLY A 73 23.11 -1.35 -4.86
CA GLY A 73 22.22 -2.39 -4.37
C GLY A 73 22.91 -3.74 -4.25
N GLU A 74 22.53 -4.49 -3.22
CA GLU A 74 23.07 -5.83 -2.98
C GLU A 74 22.51 -6.80 -4.01
N VAL A 75 23.38 -7.67 -4.56
CA VAL A 75 22.97 -8.74 -5.46
C VAL A 75 22.48 -9.91 -4.63
N ARG A 76 21.29 -10.42 -4.92
CA ARG A 76 20.70 -11.52 -4.16
C ARG A 76 21.28 -12.89 -4.51
N ASN A 77 21.37 -13.17 -5.81
CA ASN A 77 21.87 -14.43 -6.35
C ASN A 77 23.30 -14.25 -6.86
N GLU A 78 24.28 -14.69 -6.09
CA GLU A 78 25.71 -14.60 -6.49
C GLU A 78 26.08 -15.61 -7.58
N LYS A 79 25.38 -16.74 -7.62
CA LYS A 79 25.62 -17.82 -8.60
C LYS A 79 24.60 -17.73 -9.73
N PRO A 80 25.01 -17.95 -10.99
CA PRO A 80 24.07 -18.02 -12.11
C PRO A 80 23.00 -19.09 -11.90
N LYS A 81 21.76 -18.77 -12.25
CA LYS A 81 20.65 -19.74 -12.29
C LYS A 81 20.93 -20.82 -13.35
N PRO A 82 20.46 -22.07 -13.15
CA PRO A 82 20.58 -23.12 -14.16
C PRO A 82 19.92 -22.69 -15.48
N LYS A 83 20.55 -22.94 -16.63
CA LYS A 83 19.96 -22.61 -17.95
C LYS A 83 18.84 -23.55 -18.38
N THR A 84 18.78 -24.73 -17.77
CA THR A 84 17.78 -25.76 -18.05
C THR A 84 17.24 -26.27 -16.73
N ILE A 85 15.99 -26.74 -16.74
CA ILE A 85 15.36 -27.35 -15.56
C ILE A 85 16.25 -28.51 -15.06
N PRO A 86 16.67 -28.49 -13.78
CA PRO A 86 17.42 -29.60 -13.20
C PRO A 86 16.57 -30.88 -13.20
N ILE A 87 17.15 -31.98 -13.65
CA ILE A 87 16.49 -33.29 -13.61
C ILE A 87 16.81 -33.94 -12.26
N ALA A 88 15.78 -34.19 -11.45
CA ALA A 88 15.94 -34.90 -10.19
C ALA A 88 16.33 -36.36 -10.45
N GLU A 89 17.28 -36.87 -9.66
CA GLU A 89 17.65 -38.29 -9.69
C GLU A 89 16.46 -39.15 -9.26
N GLU A 90 16.19 -40.23 -10.02
CA GLU A 90 15.19 -41.21 -9.66
C GLU A 90 15.60 -41.93 -8.36
N LYS A 91 14.97 -41.56 -7.25
CA LYS A 91 15.03 -42.31 -6.00
C LYS A 91 13.88 -43.31 -5.97
N LYS A 92 14.12 -44.49 -5.38
CA LYS A 92 13.06 -45.48 -5.15
C LYS A 92 11.91 -44.83 -4.40
N ASP A 93 10.68 -45.11 -4.83
CA ASP A 93 9.47 -44.62 -4.19
C ASP A 93 9.50 -44.94 -2.69
N VAL A 94 9.56 -43.90 -1.86
CA VAL A 94 9.34 -44.05 -0.42
C VAL A 94 7.82 -44.10 -0.23
N VAL A 95 7.32 -45.27 0.19
CA VAL A 95 5.89 -45.44 0.48
C VAL A 95 5.57 -44.68 1.77
N TYR A 96 5.12 -43.44 1.63
CA TYR A 96 4.58 -42.65 2.73
C TYR A 96 3.07 -42.92 2.85
N THR A 97 2.66 -43.58 3.94
CA THR A 97 1.25 -43.83 4.27
C THR A 97 0.64 -42.61 4.97
N GLY A 98 0.66 -41.46 4.30
CA GLY A 98 -0.02 -40.24 4.77
C GLY A 98 -1.53 -40.45 4.88
N LYS A 99 -2.22 -39.53 5.58
CA LYS A 99 -3.68 -39.59 5.67
C LYS A 99 -4.31 -39.37 4.29
N LYS A 100 -5.54 -39.85 4.11
CA LYS A 100 -6.32 -39.50 2.91
C LYS A 100 -6.75 -38.05 2.98
N VAL A 101 -6.75 -37.37 1.84
CA VAL A 101 -7.29 -36.02 1.73
C VAL A 101 -8.82 -36.10 1.91
N GLU A 102 -9.31 -35.49 2.99
CA GLU A 102 -10.74 -35.39 3.28
C GLU A 102 -11.48 -34.48 2.29
N LYS A 103 -12.81 -34.57 2.28
CA LYS A 103 -13.66 -33.76 1.40
C LYS A 103 -13.65 -32.30 1.84
N ILE A 104 -12.97 -31.44 1.09
CA ILE A 104 -12.86 -29.99 1.38
C ILE A 104 -14.19 -29.31 1.04
N SER A 105 -14.82 -28.50 1.89
CA SER A 105 -15.99 -27.71 1.45
C SER A 105 -15.54 -26.50 0.61
N VAL A 106 -16.14 -26.27 -0.55
CA VAL A 106 -15.92 -25.02 -1.31
C VAL A 106 -16.76 -23.92 -0.63
N PRO A 107 -16.16 -22.80 -0.20
CA PRO A 107 -16.95 -21.66 0.23
C PRO A 107 -17.82 -21.20 -0.94
N VAL A 108 -19.09 -20.95 -0.68
CA VAL A 108 -20.03 -20.38 -1.66
C VAL A 108 -19.38 -19.15 -2.29
N LYS A 109 -19.44 -19.05 -3.64
CA LYS A 109 -18.97 -17.94 -4.49
C LYS A 109 -18.73 -16.67 -3.66
N HIS A 110 -17.47 -16.23 -3.56
CA HIS A 110 -17.14 -14.99 -2.85
C HIS A 110 -18.06 -13.88 -3.36
N LYS A 111 -18.88 -13.34 -2.45
CA LYS A 111 -19.74 -12.20 -2.72
C LYS A 111 -18.78 -11.07 -3.10
N GLN A 112 -18.94 -10.50 -4.29
CA GLN A 112 -18.16 -9.32 -4.67
C GLN A 112 -18.35 -8.27 -3.58
N GLU A 113 -17.25 -7.90 -2.92
CA GLU A 113 -17.26 -6.78 -1.98
C GLU A 113 -17.61 -5.54 -2.80
N LYS A 114 -18.82 -5.01 -2.56
CA LYS A 114 -19.19 -3.70 -3.08
C LYS A 114 -18.34 -2.69 -2.31
N ILE A 115 -17.61 -1.86 -3.04
CA ILE A 115 -17.03 -0.64 -2.49
C ILE A 115 -18.23 0.24 -2.08
N GLU A 116 -18.47 0.37 -0.78
CA GLU A 116 -19.48 1.31 -0.28
C GLU A 116 -18.94 2.75 -0.41
N PRO A 117 -19.74 3.70 -0.91
CA PRO A 117 -19.34 5.10 -0.93
C PRO A 117 -19.30 5.62 0.50
N ILE A 118 -18.14 6.15 0.92
CA ILE A 118 -17.93 6.61 2.29
C ILE A 118 -18.33 8.08 2.45
N ILE A 119 -18.86 8.34 3.63
CA ILE A 119 -19.44 9.55 4.21
C ILE A 119 -18.50 10.76 4.04
N LYS A 120 -19.09 11.87 3.58
CA LYS A 120 -18.44 13.18 3.48
C LYS A 120 -18.15 13.75 4.87
N SER A 121 -16.88 14.00 5.16
CA SER A 121 -16.45 14.85 6.27
C SER A 121 -16.85 16.29 5.98
N ASN A 122 -17.66 16.87 6.87
CA ASN A 122 -18.07 18.28 6.80
C ASN A 122 -17.16 19.12 7.70
N PHE A 123 -16.07 19.64 7.14
CA PHE A 123 -15.42 20.83 7.69
C PHE A 123 -15.51 21.97 6.68
N ARG A 124 -16.27 23.00 7.05
CA ARG A 124 -16.46 24.23 6.27
C ARG A 124 -15.48 25.29 6.77
N GLN A 125 -14.43 25.52 5.99
CA GLN A 125 -13.84 26.85 5.83
C GLN A 125 -13.84 27.17 4.33
N ASN A 126 -13.84 28.45 3.97
CA ASN A 126 -13.77 28.90 2.57
C ASN A 126 -12.42 28.49 1.97
N ILE A 127 -12.34 27.26 1.49
CA ILE A 127 -11.16 26.65 0.87
C ILE A 127 -11.53 26.44 -0.60
N HIS A 128 -10.69 26.94 -1.51
CA HIS A 128 -10.82 26.64 -2.93
C HIS A 128 -10.34 25.20 -3.16
N LYS A 129 -11.27 24.26 -3.07
CA LYS A 129 -11.00 22.86 -3.36
C LYS A 129 -11.26 22.56 -4.83
N GLU A 130 -10.46 21.68 -5.41
CA GLU A 130 -10.64 21.21 -6.78
C GLU A 130 -10.75 19.69 -6.78
N LYS A 131 -11.63 19.18 -7.66
CA LYS A 131 -11.79 17.75 -7.89
C LYS A 131 -10.77 17.26 -8.91
N ILE A 132 -10.26 16.07 -8.69
CA ILE A 132 -9.34 15.40 -9.61
C ILE A 132 -9.75 13.94 -9.78
N GLU A 133 -9.88 13.54 -11.04
CA GLU A 133 -10.08 12.15 -11.43
C GLU A 133 -8.71 11.53 -11.70
N LEU A 134 -8.35 10.51 -10.93
CA LEU A 134 -7.11 9.78 -11.03
C LEU A 134 -7.38 8.36 -11.51
N ASN A 135 -6.73 7.97 -12.60
CA ASN A 135 -6.70 6.57 -13.03
C ASN A 135 -5.50 5.90 -12.38
N PHE A 136 -5.74 5.19 -11.28
CA PHE A 136 -4.73 4.39 -10.60
C PHE A 136 -4.84 2.94 -11.09
N PHE A 137 -3.95 2.57 -12.01
CA PHE A 137 -4.14 1.41 -12.89
C PHE A 137 -5.50 1.52 -13.62
N THR A 138 -6.44 0.63 -13.32
CA THR A 138 -7.82 0.70 -13.85
C THR A 138 -8.85 1.13 -12.83
N ALA A 139 -8.45 1.42 -11.59
CA ALA A 139 -9.33 2.03 -10.62
C ALA A 139 -9.43 3.54 -10.91
N GLN A 140 -10.65 4.02 -11.13
CA GLN A 140 -10.94 5.43 -11.23
C GLN A 140 -11.22 5.97 -9.83
N LEU A 141 -10.40 6.91 -9.37
CA LEU A 141 -10.48 7.50 -8.05
C LEU A 141 -10.88 8.97 -8.18
N ASP A 142 -11.90 9.38 -7.42
CA ASP A 142 -12.37 10.76 -7.37
C ASP A 142 -11.88 11.38 -6.06
N LEU A 143 -10.98 12.34 -6.19
CA LEU A 143 -10.33 13.00 -5.06
C LEU A 143 -10.61 14.50 -5.09
N GLU A 144 -10.55 15.12 -3.92
CA GLU A 144 -10.64 16.56 -3.76
C GLU A 144 -9.44 17.07 -2.95
N PHE A 145 -8.77 18.10 -3.43
CA PHE A 145 -7.57 18.65 -2.81
C PHE A 145 -7.59 20.19 -2.84
N ASP A 146 -6.79 20.82 -1.97
CA ASP A 146 -6.62 22.27 -1.91
C ASP A 146 -5.82 22.78 -3.12
N VAL A 147 -6.38 23.71 -3.90
CA VAL A 147 -5.71 24.29 -5.08
C VAL A 147 -4.37 24.93 -4.76
N LYS A 148 -4.12 25.32 -3.50
CA LYS A 148 -2.82 25.82 -3.07
C LYS A 148 -1.69 24.83 -3.33
N MET A 149 -1.97 23.52 -3.23
CA MET A 149 -0.98 22.48 -3.53
C MET A 149 -0.47 22.55 -4.97
N LYS A 150 -1.33 22.90 -5.94
CA LYS A 150 -0.96 23.04 -7.36
C LYS A 150 -0.01 24.19 -7.66
N THR A 151 0.14 25.12 -6.71
CA THR A 151 1.04 26.27 -6.89
C THR A 151 2.50 25.91 -6.64
N LEU A 152 2.79 24.67 -6.21
CA LEU A 152 4.14 24.15 -6.12
C LEU A 152 4.76 24.15 -7.53
N GLY A 153 5.90 24.81 -7.66
CA GLY A 153 6.70 24.81 -8.87
C GLY A 153 8.17 24.92 -8.54
N LEU A 154 8.98 24.03 -9.10
CA LEU A 154 10.43 24.04 -8.92
C LEU A 154 11.08 24.92 -9.99
N SER A 155 11.69 26.03 -9.57
CA SER A 155 12.57 26.83 -10.43
C SER A 155 13.96 26.22 -10.59
N ASN A 156 14.42 25.54 -9.53
CA ASN A 156 15.75 24.97 -9.36
C ASN A 156 15.72 24.00 -8.17
N ILE A 157 16.68 23.08 -8.13
CA ILE A 157 16.76 22.05 -7.09
C ILE A 157 17.84 22.44 -6.09
N ASN A 158 17.43 22.89 -4.91
CA ASN A 158 18.29 23.18 -3.77
C ASN A 158 17.48 23.12 -2.46
N ASN A 159 18.18 23.17 -1.34
CA ASN A 159 17.64 23.26 0.02
C ASN A 159 16.58 24.37 0.20
N GLU A 160 16.84 25.58 -0.27
CA GLU A 160 15.91 26.72 -0.13
C GLU A 160 14.55 26.47 -0.80
N THR A 161 14.56 25.95 -2.04
CA THR A 161 13.32 25.67 -2.78
C THR A 161 12.59 24.48 -2.17
N ILE A 162 13.31 23.46 -1.71
CA ILE A 162 12.73 22.30 -1.00
C ILE A 162 12.04 22.74 0.29
N SER A 163 12.69 23.61 1.09
CA SER A 163 12.10 24.17 2.30
C SER A 163 10.80 24.93 2.00
N LYS A 164 10.80 25.82 1.00
CA LYS A 164 9.61 26.54 0.54
C LYS A 164 8.50 25.61 0.08
N CYS A 165 8.83 24.49 -0.57
CA CYS A 165 7.84 23.48 -0.94
C CYS A 165 7.17 22.86 0.30
N TRP A 166 7.94 22.55 1.35
CA TRP A 166 7.37 22.06 2.61
C TRP A 166 6.42 23.09 3.23
N GLU A 167 6.82 24.37 3.32
CA GLU A 167 5.97 25.45 3.84
C GLU A 167 4.68 25.64 3.04
N LEU A 168 4.76 25.55 1.72
CA LEU A 168 3.61 25.70 0.85
C LEU A 168 2.59 24.57 1.07
N LEU A 169 3.07 23.33 1.13
CA LEU A 169 2.22 22.16 1.33
C LEU A 169 1.68 22.09 2.76
N SER A 170 2.49 22.39 3.78
CA SER A 170 2.06 22.40 5.18
C SER A 170 1.00 23.46 5.48
N SER A 171 1.04 24.57 4.75
CA SER A 171 0.04 25.65 4.85
C SER A 171 -1.20 25.45 3.96
N SER A 172 -1.37 24.28 3.35
CA SER A 172 -2.58 23.87 2.62
C SER A 172 -3.50 22.99 3.48
N ASP A 173 -4.78 22.84 3.09
CA ASP A 173 -5.70 21.88 3.73
C ASP A 173 -5.42 20.44 3.27
N TYR A 174 -4.28 19.89 3.66
CA TYR A 174 -3.80 18.58 3.19
C TYR A 174 -4.43 17.37 3.86
N LYS A 175 -4.96 17.54 5.09
CA LYS A 175 -5.47 16.42 5.90
C LYS A 175 -6.62 15.66 5.22
N PRO A 176 -7.62 16.32 4.62
CA PRO A 176 -8.68 15.61 3.90
C PRO A 176 -8.16 14.78 2.72
N LEU A 177 -7.06 15.17 2.07
CA LEU A 177 -6.48 14.39 0.98
C LEU A 177 -5.77 13.14 1.51
N ILE A 178 -5.09 13.24 2.66
CA ILE A 178 -4.52 12.07 3.34
C ILE A 178 -5.64 11.11 3.75
N GLU A 179 -6.73 11.59 4.33
CA GLU A 179 -7.87 10.76 4.72
C GLU A 179 -8.48 10.02 3.52
N GLN A 180 -8.71 10.72 2.40
CA GLN A 180 -9.23 10.11 1.17
C GLN A 180 -8.28 9.04 0.61
N THR A 181 -6.98 9.33 0.54
CA THR A 181 -5.99 8.37 -0.01
C THR A 181 -5.78 7.17 0.90
N LEU A 182 -5.82 7.34 2.23
CA LEU A 182 -5.85 6.23 3.19
C LEU A 182 -7.13 5.40 3.08
N SER A 183 -8.27 6.04 2.83
CA SER A 183 -9.52 5.33 2.56
C SER A 183 -9.41 4.45 1.32
N TYR A 184 -8.84 4.97 0.23
CA TYR A 184 -8.58 4.18 -0.99
C TYR A 184 -7.55 3.07 -0.76
N LYS A 185 -6.47 3.34 -0.03
CA LYS A 185 -5.50 2.31 0.40
C LYS A 185 -6.21 1.13 1.08
N ASN A 186 -7.11 1.41 2.01
CA ASN A 186 -7.84 0.38 2.75
C ASN A 186 -8.86 -0.36 1.88
N SER A 187 -9.67 0.34 1.09
CA SER A 187 -10.71 -0.28 0.26
C SER A 187 -10.14 -1.14 -0.88
N MET A 188 -8.96 -0.76 -1.38
CA MET A 188 -8.25 -1.50 -2.42
C MET A 188 -7.26 -2.53 -1.87
N ASN A 189 -7.15 -2.69 -0.54
CA ASN A 189 -6.16 -3.54 0.13
C ASN A 189 -4.71 -3.26 -0.32
N LEU A 190 -4.36 -2.00 -0.57
CA LEU A 190 -2.98 -1.62 -0.92
C LEU A 190 -2.07 -1.76 0.29
N ASN A 191 -0.92 -2.40 0.11
CA ASN A 191 0.16 -2.34 1.09
C ASN A 191 0.86 -0.96 1.08
N ASP A 192 1.98 -0.82 1.77
CA ASP A 192 2.66 0.47 1.85
C ASP A 192 3.33 0.86 0.52
N TRP A 193 3.81 -0.12 -0.25
CA TRP A 193 4.25 0.08 -1.64
C TRP A 193 3.12 0.62 -2.53
N GLY A 194 1.93 0.02 -2.48
CA GLY A 194 0.80 0.52 -3.25
C GLY A 194 0.34 1.92 -2.83
N PHE A 195 0.47 2.25 -1.54
CA PHE A 195 0.12 3.58 -1.04
C PHE A 195 1.08 4.67 -1.53
N ILE A 196 2.39 4.41 -1.51
CA ILE A 196 3.35 5.39 -2.03
C ILE A 196 3.19 5.57 -3.54
N MET A 197 2.93 4.50 -4.30
CA MET A 197 2.60 4.59 -5.73
C MET A 197 1.34 5.44 -5.98
N LEU A 198 0.29 5.26 -5.17
CA LEU A 198 -0.94 6.05 -5.29
C LEU A 198 -0.67 7.55 -5.10
N LEU A 199 0.10 7.90 -4.07
CA LEU A 199 0.46 9.30 -3.80
C LEU A 199 1.34 9.89 -4.91
N HIS A 200 2.26 9.10 -5.46
CA HIS A 200 3.10 9.53 -6.57
C HIS A 200 2.30 9.75 -7.85
N GLU A 201 1.42 8.82 -8.24
CA GLU A 201 0.53 8.98 -9.39
C GLU A 201 -0.39 10.20 -9.26
N LEU A 202 -0.88 10.45 -8.03
CA LEU A 202 -1.63 11.67 -7.73
C LEU A 202 -0.78 12.92 -7.93
N GLY A 203 0.45 12.94 -7.42
CA GLY A 203 1.41 14.02 -7.67
C GLY A 203 1.65 14.24 -9.17
N MET A 204 1.91 13.17 -9.92
CA MET A 204 2.12 13.23 -11.37
C MET A 204 0.91 13.83 -12.10
N LYS A 205 -0.30 13.54 -11.64
CA LYS A 205 -1.52 14.15 -12.18
C LYS A 205 -1.63 15.64 -11.82
N ILE A 206 -1.39 16.00 -10.56
CA ILE A 206 -1.50 17.38 -10.06
C ILE A 206 -0.47 18.29 -10.74
N PHE A 207 0.78 17.83 -10.85
CA PHE A 207 1.94 18.59 -11.33
C PHE A 207 2.28 18.34 -12.80
N ARG A 208 1.29 17.92 -13.60
CA ARG A 208 1.39 17.76 -15.07
C ARG A 208 2.61 16.91 -15.50
N LYS A 209 2.85 15.81 -14.80
CA LYS A 209 3.92 14.83 -15.01
C LYS A 209 5.33 15.32 -14.71
N SER A 210 5.49 16.24 -13.76
CA SER A 210 6.83 16.58 -13.27
C SER A 210 7.27 15.63 -12.15
N ASN A 211 8.32 14.85 -12.39
CA ASN A 211 8.83 13.85 -11.45
C ASN A 211 9.32 14.48 -10.14
N ASN A 212 10.04 15.61 -10.21
CA ASN A 212 10.61 16.25 -9.03
C ASN A 212 9.53 16.80 -8.09
N GLU A 213 8.55 17.52 -8.62
CA GLU A 213 7.40 18.02 -7.85
C GLU A 213 6.55 16.86 -7.30
N SER A 214 6.40 15.77 -8.06
CA SER A 214 5.66 14.59 -7.62
C SER A 214 6.38 13.84 -6.50
N ASN A 215 7.71 13.77 -6.53
CA ASN A 215 8.52 13.23 -5.44
C ASN A 215 8.44 14.10 -4.19
N LEU A 216 8.49 15.44 -4.32
CA LEU A 216 8.28 16.35 -3.18
C LEU A 216 6.91 16.17 -2.54
N PHE A 217 5.87 16.12 -3.37
CA PHE A 217 4.51 15.87 -2.90
C PHE A 217 4.38 14.51 -2.21
N THR A 218 4.92 13.46 -2.82
CA THR A 218 4.90 12.09 -2.28
C THR A 218 5.59 12.03 -0.92
N TRP A 219 6.80 12.60 -0.82
CA TRP A 219 7.56 12.69 0.43
C TRP A 219 6.78 13.45 1.51
N PHE A 220 6.21 14.61 1.19
CA PHE A 220 5.39 15.38 2.12
C PHE A 220 4.20 14.55 2.61
N MET A 221 3.39 13.99 1.71
CA MET A 221 2.18 13.25 2.05
C MET A 221 2.49 11.97 2.86
N MET A 222 3.56 11.26 2.52
CA MET A 222 4.03 10.09 3.27
C MET A 222 4.55 10.47 4.67
N SER A 223 5.31 11.56 4.79
CA SER A 223 5.79 12.08 6.09
C SER A 223 4.61 12.46 6.98
N LYS A 224 3.62 13.15 6.42
CA LYS A 224 2.37 13.53 7.11
C LYS A 224 1.47 12.33 7.44
N ALA A 225 1.60 11.23 6.71
CA ALA A 225 0.97 9.95 7.03
C ALA A 225 1.77 9.09 8.02
N GLY A 226 2.89 9.60 8.56
CA GLY A 226 3.67 8.97 9.62
C GLY A 226 4.84 8.08 9.16
N TYR A 227 5.17 8.06 7.87
CA TYR A 227 6.29 7.27 7.34
C TYR A 227 7.60 8.05 7.41
N ASP A 228 8.68 7.40 7.85
CA ASP A 228 10.04 7.95 7.89
C ASP A 228 10.66 8.00 6.49
N ILE A 229 10.02 8.69 5.56
CA ILE A 229 10.54 8.92 4.22
C ILE A 229 11.38 10.20 4.22
N LYS A 230 12.46 10.21 3.46
CA LYS A 230 13.27 11.41 3.23
C LYS A 230 13.36 11.68 1.73
N ILE A 231 13.94 12.82 1.40
CA ILE A 231 14.36 13.14 0.05
C ILE A 231 15.86 13.37 0.02
N GLY A 232 16.45 12.97 -1.10
CA GLY A 232 17.77 13.41 -1.50
C GLY A 232 17.65 14.22 -2.77
N TYR A 233 18.65 15.04 -3.07
CA TYR A 233 18.72 15.68 -4.38
C TYR A 233 20.14 15.71 -4.93
N ASN A 234 20.21 15.82 -6.25
CA ASN A 234 21.40 16.20 -6.98
C ASN A 234 21.06 17.40 -7.90
N ASN A 235 21.92 17.75 -8.85
CA ASN A 235 21.69 18.91 -9.72
C ASN A 235 20.48 18.78 -10.66
N LEU A 236 19.98 17.56 -10.89
CA LEU A 236 18.93 17.23 -11.87
C LEU A 236 17.66 16.69 -11.23
N ASP A 237 17.80 15.89 -10.18
CA ASP A 237 16.72 15.06 -9.66
C ASP A 237 16.51 15.22 -8.15
N ILE A 238 15.24 15.20 -7.75
CA ILE A 238 14.79 14.94 -6.38
C ILE A 238 14.46 13.45 -6.29
N LEU A 239 15.06 12.77 -5.33
CA LEU A 239 15.02 11.33 -5.15
C LEU A 239 14.28 10.98 -3.86
N LEU A 240 13.42 9.97 -3.90
CA LEU A 240 12.78 9.43 -2.70
C LEU A 240 13.74 8.48 -1.98
N LEU A 241 13.94 8.72 -0.69
CA LEU A 241 14.78 7.92 0.19
C LEU A 241 13.89 7.20 1.19
N VAL A 242 13.68 5.90 0.97
CA VAL A 242 12.64 5.14 1.64
C VAL A 242 13.27 4.03 2.46
N PRO A 243 13.14 4.04 3.80
CA PRO A 243 13.53 2.91 4.61
C PRO A 243 12.39 1.88 4.65
N THR A 244 12.76 0.60 4.60
CA THR A 244 11.82 -0.51 4.50
C THR A 244 12.07 -1.55 5.59
N ASP A 245 11.02 -2.28 5.96
CA ASP A 245 11.13 -3.47 6.83
C ASP A 245 11.79 -4.66 6.11
N ASN A 246 11.79 -4.60 4.78
CA ASN A 246 12.26 -5.63 3.88
C ASN A 246 13.54 -5.19 3.19
N MET A 247 14.49 -6.09 2.96
CA MET A 247 15.66 -5.79 2.14
C MET A 247 15.24 -5.59 0.68
N LEU A 248 15.72 -4.51 0.05
CA LEU A 248 15.58 -4.32 -1.40
C LEU A 248 16.92 -4.61 -2.09
N TYR A 249 16.91 -5.62 -2.95
CA TYR A 249 18.08 -6.03 -3.72
C TYR A 249 18.18 -5.25 -5.01
N SER A 250 19.40 -5.09 -5.52
CA SER A 250 19.68 -4.33 -6.74
C SER A 250 19.24 -2.85 -6.70
N THR A 251 18.76 -2.36 -5.56
CA THR A 251 18.35 -0.97 -5.32
C THR A 251 19.44 -0.23 -4.56
N SER A 252 19.93 0.88 -5.12
CA SER A 252 20.91 1.74 -4.45
C SER A 252 20.34 2.32 -3.15
N TYR A 253 21.21 2.57 -2.17
CA TYR A 253 20.78 3.08 -0.86
C TYR A 253 21.80 3.99 -0.21
N LEU A 254 21.34 4.76 0.78
CA LEU A 254 22.16 5.52 1.71
C LEU A 254 22.07 4.89 3.10
N ILE A 255 23.10 5.11 3.93
CA ILE A 255 23.06 4.77 5.35
C ILE A 255 22.96 6.09 6.11
N LEU A 256 21.83 6.34 6.76
CA LEU A 256 21.56 7.50 7.60
C LEU A 256 21.21 7.00 9.00
N ASN A 257 21.85 7.52 10.06
CA ASN A 257 21.62 7.04 11.44
C ASN A 257 21.66 5.51 11.59
N SER A 258 22.59 4.83 10.90
CA SER A 258 22.72 3.35 10.88
C SER A 258 21.54 2.58 10.26
N ARG A 259 20.66 3.25 9.51
CA ARG A 259 19.53 2.65 8.77
C ARG A 259 19.72 2.80 7.26
N LYS A 260 19.33 1.78 6.49
CA LYS A 260 19.31 1.86 5.02
C LYS A 260 18.08 2.65 4.56
N TYR A 261 18.32 3.67 3.74
CA TYR A 261 17.31 4.39 2.99
C TYR A 261 17.51 4.08 1.51
N PHE A 262 16.60 3.29 0.94
CA PHE A 262 16.66 2.88 -0.45
C PHE A 262 16.23 4.04 -1.35
N ILE A 263 16.96 4.23 -2.44
CA ILE A 263 16.62 5.25 -3.44
C ILE A 263 15.61 4.63 -4.39
N LEU A 264 14.36 5.05 -4.28
CA LEU A 264 13.25 4.50 -5.06
C LEU A 264 12.82 5.47 -6.17
N SER A 265 12.63 4.92 -7.36
CA SER A 265 11.77 5.51 -8.39
C SER A 265 10.48 4.70 -8.44
N LEU A 266 9.39 5.41 -8.68
CA LEU A 266 8.04 4.85 -8.73
C LEU A 266 7.54 4.71 -10.16
N ASP A 267 8.33 5.15 -11.14
CA ASP A 267 8.03 5.20 -12.57
C ASP A 267 9.10 4.53 -13.46
N ASP A 268 10.29 4.22 -12.92
CA ASP A 268 11.38 3.55 -13.63
C ASP A 268 12.12 2.55 -12.74
N VAL A 269 12.15 1.29 -13.20
CA VAL A 269 12.83 0.18 -12.50
C VAL A 269 14.36 0.29 -12.54
N ASN A 270 14.94 1.13 -13.42
CA ASN A 270 16.38 1.19 -13.68
C ASN A 270 17.07 2.45 -13.14
N THR A 271 16.49 3.16 -12.18
CA THR A 271 17.11 4.36 -11.59
C THR A 271 18.34 4.03 -10.76
N SER A 272 19.48 3.95 -11.46
CA SER A 272 20.80 3.98 -10.85
C SER A 272 21.16 5.43 -10.56
N SER A 273 20.82 5.91 -9.37
CA SER A 273 21.33 7.18 -8.83
C SER A 273 22.79 6.99 -8.40
N GLY A 274 23.67 6.95 -9.41
CA GLY A 274 25.10 7.05 -9.20
C GLY A 274 25.48 8.48 -8.83
N GLY A 275 26.36 8.64 -7.84
CA GLY A 275 26.97 9.93 -7.51
C GLY A 275 26.64 10.46 -6.12
N ALA A 276 27.00 11.73 -5.91
CA ALA A 276 26.79 12.46 -4.67
C ALA A 276 25.32 12.88 -4.53
N ILE A 277 24.70 12.53 -3.41
CA ILE A 277 23.33 12.89 -3.07
C ILE A 277 23.38 13.77 -1.83
N TYR A 278 22.77 14.94 -1.89
CA TYR A 278 22.58 15.77 -0.72
C TYR A 278 21.30 15.34 -0.02
N THR A 279 21.39 15.03 1.28
CA THR A 279 20.23 14.71 2.12
C THR A 279 20.52 15.09 3.58
N TYR A 280 19.63 14.72 4.49
CA TYR A 280 19.67 15.08 5.90
C TYR A 280 19.29 13.90 6.81
N GLU A 281 19.75 13.94 8.06
CA GLU A 281 19.55 12.84 9.02
C GLU A 281 18.36 13.06 9.97
N ARG A 282 17.88 14.30 10.13
CA ARG A 282 16.77 14.61 11.03
C ARG A 282 15.48 13.88 10.62
N GLU A 283 14.72 13.43 11.61
CA GLU A 283 13.38 12.87 11.45
C GLU A 283 12.33 13.98 11.60
N TYR A 284 11.24 13.89 10.85
CA TYR A 284 10.07 14.74 11.08
C TYR A 284 9.26 14.16 12.26
N SER A 285 8.69 15.00 13.12
CA SER A 285 8.07 14.52 14.36
C SER A 285 6.87 13.63 14.05
N GLY A 286 6.87 12.41 14.61
CA GLY A 286 5.80 11.43 14.38
C GLY A 286 5.94 10.63 13.08
N SER A 287 6.97 10.85 12.26
CA SER A 287 7.25 10.06 11.05
C SER A 287 8.31 8.99 11.31
N ASN A 288 7.93 7.89 11.97
CA ASN A 288 8.85 6.83 12.36
C ASN A 288 8.53 5.45 11.74
N ARG A 289 7.45 5.37 10.95
CA ARG A 289 7.02 4.12 10.33
C ARG A 289 7.88 3.78 9.11
N LEU A 290 8.35 2.54 9.04
CA LEU A 290 9.04 2.01 7.87
C LEU A 290 8.03 1.54 6.82
N LEU A 291 8.42 1.55 5.55
CA LEU A 291 7.58 1.05 4.47
C LEU A 291 7.64 -0.50 4.44
N SER A 292 6.49 -1.15 4.55
CA SER A 292 6.39 -2.61 4.44
C SER A 292 6.17 -3.05 2.99
N MET A 293 6.99 -3.99 2.54
CA MET A 293 6.85 -4.67 1.25
C MET A 293 6.06 -5.97 1.36
N ASN A 294 5.36 -6.23 2.47
CA ASN A 294 4.55 -7.45 2.58
C ASN A 294 3.20 -7.28 1.87
N ILE A 295 2.67 -8.39 1.33
CA ILE A 295 1.38 -8.43 0.62
C ILE A 295 0.46 -9.41 1.36
N ASP A 296 0.05 -8.99 2.56
CA ASP A 296 -0.78 -9.80 3.46
C ASP A 296 -2.21 -9.99 2.93
N LYS A 297 -2.63 -9.09 2.03
CA LYS A 297 -3.88 -9.15 1.29
C LYS A 297 -3.58 -8.84 -0.17
N SER A 298 -4.24 -9.54 -1.09
CA SER A 298 -4.17 -9.22 -2.51
C SER A 298 -4.78 -7.84 -2.75
N PRO A 299 -4.09 -6.95 -3.49
CA PRO A 299 -4.71 -5.74 -3.99
C PRO A 299 -5.99 -6.05 -4.79
N VAL A 300 -7.01 -5.22 -4.63
CA VAL A 300 -8.31 -5.39 -5.28
C VAL A 300 -8.31 -4.65 -6.62
N PHE A 301 -7.86 -5.35 -7.67
CA PHE A 301 -7.97 -4.87 -9.04
C PHE A 301 -8.72 -5.89 -9.89
N LEU A 302 -9.93 -5.55 -10.36
CA LEU A 302 -10.88 -6.52 -10.93
C LEU A 302 -11.38 -6.17 -12.34
N ASN A 303 -10.68 -5.32 -13.09
CA ASN A 303 -11.19 -4.75 -14.33
C ASN A 303 -10.68 -5.51 -15.56
N GLN A 304 -9.38 -5.78 -15.65
CA GLN A 304 -8.76 -6.43 -16.82
C GLN A 304 -8.65 -7.94 -16.64
N LYS A 305 -9.79 -8.62 -16.72
CA LYS A 305 -9.88 -10.07 -16.54
C LYS A 305 -9.21 -10.84 -17.69
N ILE A 306 -8.29 -11.72 -17.34
CA ILE A 306 -7.65 -12.69 -18.22
C ILE A 306 -8.14 -14.09 -17.86
N LYS A 307 -8.36 -14.93 -18.88
CA LYS A 307 -8.58 -16.36 -18.71
C LYS A 307 -7.49 -17.10 -19.46
N ARG A 308 -6.81 -18.03 -18.80
CA ARG A 308 -5.80 -18.88 -19.41
C ARG A 308 -6.01 -20.32 -18.98
N GLU A 309 -5.72 -21.26 -19.85
CA GLU A 309 -5.72 -22.68 -19.54
C GLU A 309 -4.29 -23.19 -19.49
N TYR A 310 -3.99 -23.93 -18.42
CA TYR A 310 -2.71 -24.60 -18.24
C TYR A 310 -2.92 -26.09 -18.36
N SER A 311 -1.91 -26.77 -18.87
CA SER A 311 -2.01 -28.21 -19.10
C SER A 311 -0.77 -28.92 -18.57
N PHE A 312 -0.99 -30.08 -17.96
CA PHE A 312 0.10 -30.93 -17.46
C PHE A 312 -0.26 -32.41 -17.60
N ARG A 313 0.76 -33.27 -17.54
CA ARG A 313 0.58 -34.73 -17.55
C ARG A 313 1.05 -35.30 -16.23
N TYR A 314 0.20 -36.12 -15.61
CA TYR A 314 0.57 -36.92 -14.45
C TYR A 314 0.15 -38.37 -14.71
N LYS A 315 1.12 -39.28 -14.67
CA LYS A 315 0.99 -40.66 -15.18
C LYS A 315 0.49 -40.62 -16.64
N ASN A 316 -0.53 -41.41 -16.98
CA ASN A 316 -1.09 -41.48 -18.34
C ASN A 316 -2.29 -40.54 -18.57
N THR A 317 -2.51 -39.58 -17.66
CA THR A 317 -3.65 -38.67 -17.73
C THR A 317 -3.19 -37.25 -18.02
N HIS A 318 -3.88 -36.60 -18.96
CA HIS A 318 -3.73 -35.18 -19.24
C HIS A 318 -4.75 -34.39 -18.44
N TYR A 319 -4.30 -33.31 -17.80
CA TYR A 319 -5.13 -32.44 -16.98
C TYR A 319 -5.06 -31.02 -17.51
N THR A 320 -6.19 -30.32 -17.42
CA THR A 320 -6.32 -28.91 -17.78
C THR A 320 -6.81 -28.12 -16.57
N VAL A 321 -6.17 -26.99 -16.32
CA VAL A 321 -6.43 -26.11 -15.18
C VAL A 321 -6.78 -24.72 -15.74
N PRO A 322 -8.07 -24.38 -15.86
CA PRO A 322 -8.49 -23.05 -16.25
C PRO A 322 -8.29 -22.09 -15.08
N VAL A 323 -7.58 -20.98 -15.30
CA VAL A 323 -7.31 -19.96 -14.28
C VAL A 323 -7.78 -18.60 -14.76
N ILE A 324 -8.38 -17.88 -13.83
CA ILE A 324 -8.83 -16.49 -14.01
C ILE A 324 -7.99 -15.59 -13.11
N PHE A 325 -7.35 -14.60 -13.71
CA PHE A 325 -6.54 -13.59 -13.03
C PHE A 325 -6.73 -12.23 -13.70
N TYR A 326 -6.11 -11.17 -13.17
CA TYR A 326 -6.32 -9.80 -13.63
C TYR A 326 -4.99 -9.15 -14.01
N LYS A 327 -4.94 -8.51 -15.19
CA LYS A 327 -3.75 -7.79 -15.66
C LYS A 327 -3.34 -6.67 -14.72
N ASP A 328 -4.32 -6.05 -14.06
CA ASP A 328 -4.08 -4.93 -13.15
C ASP A 328 -3.18 -5.31 -11.96
N ALA A 329 -3.30 -6.53 -11.44
CA ALA A 329 -2.41 -7.04 -10.41
C ALA A 329 -0.98 -7.20 -10.93
N ILE A 330 -0.83 -7.61 -12.20
CA ILE A 330 0.48 -7.70 -12.86
C ILE A 330 1.09 -6.31 -13.03
N ASP A 331 0.30 -5.34 -13.48
CA ASP A 331 0.75 -3.95 -13.66
C ASP A 331 1.22 -3.34 -12.32
N PHE A 332 0.57 -3.73 -11.21
CA PHE A 332 1.02 -3.38 -9.86
C PHE A 332 2.38 -4.00 -9.49
N PHE A 333 2.65 -5.24 -9.91
CA PHE A 333 3.91 -5.93 -9.61
C PHE A 333 5.06 -5.54 -10.55
N GLU A 334 4.78 -4.94 -11.71
CA GLU A 334 5.81 -4.56 -12.70
C GLU A 334 6.94 -3.73 -12.08
N TYR A 335 6.58 -2.73 -11.29
CA TYR A 335 7.50 -1.81 -10.61
C TYR A 335 7.88 -2.24 -9.20
N TYR A 336 7.41 -3.40 -8.72
CA TYR A 336 7.72 -3.86 -7.37
C TYR A 336 9.24 -4.10 -7.23
N PRO A 337 9.92 -3.41 -6.28
CA PRO A 337 11.34 -3.61 -6.06
C PRO A 337 11.65 -5.08 -5.72
N GLN A 338 12.78 -5.56 -6.23
CA GLN A 338 13.27 -6.89 -5.89
C GLN A 338 13.49 -6.97 -4.37
N THR A 339 12.82 -7.90 -3.70
CA THR A 339 12.89 -8.00 -2.24
C THR A 339 13.16 -9.43 -1.76
N ASN A 340 13.11 -9.67 -0.45
CA ASN A 340 13.34 -10.97 0.12
C ASN A 340 12.23 -11.97 -0.27
N PHE A 341 12.62 -13.21 -0.58
CA PHE A 341 11.70 -14.27 -1.01
C PHE A 341 10.48 -14.50 -0.13
N LYS A 342 10.62 -14.32 1.19
CA LYS A 342 9.48 -14.44 2.11
C LYS A 342 8.28 -13.60 1.63
N VAL A 343 8.50 -12.38 1.10
CA VAL A 343 7.42 -11.54 0.57
C VAL A 343 6.65 -12.25 -0.54
N TYR A 344 7.35 -12.79 -1.54
CA TYR A 344 6.76 -13.48 -2.68
C TYR A 344 6.01 -14.75 -2.23
N PHE A 345 6.66 -15.58 -1.42
CA PHE A 345 6.13 -16.88 -1.00
C PHE A 345 4.95 -16.77 -0.02
N THR A 346 4.86 -15.67 0.74
CA THR A 346 3.72 -15.43 1.64
C THR A 346 2.67 -14.49 1.05
N SER A 347 2.86 -13.99 -0.17
CA SER A 347 1.90 -13.11 -0.83
C SER A 347 0.56 -13.81 -1.05
N ARG A 348 -0.53 -13.06 -0.89
CA ARG A 348 -1.88 -13.54 -1.21
C ARG A 348 -2.21 -13.24 -2.68
N VAL A 349 -2.76 -14.24 -3.37
CA VAL A 349 -3.31 -14.09 -4.73
C VAL A 349 -4.74 -13.53 -4.70
N THR A 350 -5.22 -13.02 -5.84
CA THR A 350 -6.61 -12.59 -5.95
C THR A 350 -7.61 -13.72 -5.67
N PRO A 351 -8.82 -13.42 -5.14
CA PRO A 351 -9.85 -14.43 -4.92
C PRO A 351 -10.25 -15.22 -6.18
N SER A 352 -10.06 -14.65 -7.38
CA SER A 352 -10.33 -15.36 -8.64
C SER A 352 -9.31 -16.45 -8.92
N VAL A 353 -8.03 -16.21 -8.62
CA VAL A 353 -6.96 -17.21 -8.77
C VAL A 353 -7.13 -18.31 -7.73
N ASP A 354 -7.32 -17.94 -6.47
CA ASP A 354 -7.56 -18.89 -5.38
C ASP A 354 -8.75 -19.82 -5.68
N TYR A 355 -9.89 -19.23 -6.09
CA TYR A 355 -11.07 -20.00 -6.46
C TYR A 355 -10.86 -20.88 -7.71
N SER A 356 -10.13 -20.38 -8.72
CA SER A 356 -9.84 -21.15 -9.93
C SER A 356 -9.05 -22.42 -9.60
N PHE A 357 -8.01 -22.30 -8.78
CA PHE A 357 -7.22 -23.45 -8.34
C PHE A 357 -8.00 -24.40 -7.45
N LEU A 358 -8.79 -23.87 -6.51
CA LEU A 358 -9.63 -24.70 -5.66
C LEU A 358 -10.61 -25.55 -6.49
N VAL A 359 -11.28 -24.95 -7.47
CA VAL A 359 -12.22 -25.68 -8.35
C VAL A 359 -11.50 -26.70 -9.23
N ALA A 360 -10.33 -26.36 -9.76
CA ALA A 360 -9.58 -27.24 -10.65
C ALA A 360 -8.94 -28.42 -9.92
N PHE A 361 -8.26 -28.20 -8.78
CA PHE A 361 -7.47 -29.23 -8.12
C PHE A 361 -8.27 -30.10 -7.16
N ARG A 362 -9.31 -29.58 -6.51
CA ARG A 362 -10.12 -30.34 -5.55
C ARG A 362 -10.58 -31.71 -6.09
N PRO A 363 -11.26 -31.83 -7.25
CA PRO A 363 -11.68 -33.13 -7.77
C PRO A 363 -10.48 -34.02 -8.17
N LEU A 364 -9.31 -33.43 -8.41
CA LEU A 364 -8.09 -34.18 -8.76
C LEU A 364 -7.40 -34.78 -7.53
N ILE A 365 -7.65 -34.27 -6.33
CA ILE A 365 -6.97 -34.71 -5.09
C ILE A 365 -7.90 -35.37 -4.07
N GLU A 366 -9.22 -35.16 -4.17
CA GLU A 366 -10.18 -35.80 -3.26
C GLU A 366 -10.02 -37.33 -3.26
N ASN A 367 -10.06 -37.91 -2.05
CA ASN A 367 -9.89 -39.34 -1.80
C ASN A 367 -8.51 -39.94 -2.16
N LYS A 368 -7.54 -39.12 -2.58
CA LYS A 368 -6.15 -39.54 -2.77
C LYS A 368 -5.38 -39.50 -1.44
N SER A 369 -4.26 -40.22 -1.38
CA SER A 369 -3.29 -40.02 -0.30
C SER A 369 -2.66 -38.62 -0.40
N GLU A 370 -2.21 -38.05 0.72
CA GLU A 370 -1.44 -36.81 0.74
C GLU A 370 -0.29 -36.82 -0.26
N THR A 371 0.48 -37.92 -0.32
CA THR A 371 1.59 -38.11 -1.26
C THR A 371 1.14 -37.98 -2.71
N GLU A 372 0.05 -38.64 -3.09
CA GLU A 372 -0.48 -38.55 -4.45
C GLU A 372 -1.03 -37.16 -4.78
N ALA A 373 -1.69 -36.51 -3.82
CA ALA A 373 -2.22 -35.15 -3.98
C ALA A 373 -1.09 -34.15 -4.20
N VAL A 374 -0.05 -34.20 -3.35
CA VAL A 374 1.14 -33.36 -3.48
C VAL A 374 1.85 -33.62 -4.81
N ASN A 375 2.02 -34.88 -5.22
CA ASN A 375 2.65 -35.21 -6.50
C ASN A 375 1.88 -34.65 -7.71
N ILE A 376 0.54 -34.61 -7.67
CA ILE A 376 -0.27 -34.01 -8.74
C ILE A 376 -0.05 -32.50 -8.80
N ILE A 377 -0.12 -31.81 -7.66
CA ILE A 377 0.06 -30.35 -7.58
C ILE A 377 1.49 -29.97 -7.97
N LEU A 378 2.49 -30.70 -7.46
CA LEU A 378 3.89 -30.49 -7.79
C LEU A 378 4.14 -30.70 -9.28
N ARG A 379 3.49 -31.70 -9.90
CA ARG A 379 3.65 -31.93 -11.35
C ARG A 379 3.09 -30.79 -12.18
N PHE A 380 1.99 -30.18 -11.76
CA PHE A 380 1.49 -28.95 -12.37
C PHE A 380 2.56 -27.84 -12.29
N VAL A 381 3.05 -27.51 -11.10
CA VAL A 381 4.06 -26.46 -10.90
C VAL A 381 5.31 -26.70 -11.76
N GLN A 382 5.75 -27.94 -11.88
CA GLN A 382 6.98 -28.29 -12.61
C GLN A 382 6.85 -28.31 -14.13
N THR A 383 5.65 -28.51 -14.69
CA THR A 383 5.50 -28.85 -16.12
C THR A 383 4.42 -28.07 -16.86
N ALA A 384 3.64 -27.24 -16.17
CA ALA A 384 2.63 -26.39 -16.79
C ALA A 384 3.20 -25.06 -17.32
N PHE A 385 4.46 -24.75 -17.01
CA PHE A 385 5.13 -23.49 -17.33
C PHE A 385 6.41 -23.77 -18.12
N GLU A 386 6.69 -22.96 -19.13
CA GLU A 386 7.94 -23.04 -19.89
C GLU A 386 9.08 -22.40 -19.08
N TYR A 387 10.28 -22.95 -19.21
CA TYR A 387 11.42 -22.50 -18.41
C TYR A 387 12.30 -21.51 -19.16
N LYS A 388 12.62 -20.39 -18.51
CA LYS A 388 13.64 -19.43 -18.96
C LYS A 388 14.14 -18.63 -17.77
N THR A 389 15.44 -18.33 -17.72
CA THR A 389 15.98 -17.50 -16.62
C THR A 389 15.48 -16.06 -16.70
N ASP A 390 15.32 -15.40 -15.54
CA ASP A 390 14.91 -13.99 -15.49
C ASP A 390 15.79 -13.08 -16.37
N GLY A 391 17.11 -13.27 -16.32
CA GLY A 391 18.04 -12.47 -17.13
C GLY A 391 17.81 -12.60 -18.64
N GLU A 392 17.41 -13.78 -19.12
CA GLU A 392 17.08 -14.01 -20.54
C GLU A 392 15.67 -13.51 -20.91
N HIS A 393 14.75 -13.43 -19.95
CA HIS A 393 13.38 -12.98 -20.19
C HIS A 393 13.22 -11.46 -20.02
N PHE A 394 13.70 -10.92 -18.91
CA PHE A 394 13.51 -9.53 -18.46
C PHE A 394 14.78 -8.67 -18.57
N GLY A 395 15.94 -9.27 -18.88
CA GLY A 395 17.23 -8.55 -18.89
C GLY A 395 17.77 -8.21 -17.49
N ARG A 396 17.06 -8.62 -16.45
CA ARG A 396 17.39 -8.44 -15.03
C ARG A 396 16.82 -9.58 -14.21
N GLU A 397 17.30 -9.75 -12.98
CA GLU A 397 16.66 -10.62 -11.99
C GLU A 397 15.28 -10.05 -11.62
N LYS A 398 14.23 -10.87 -11.69
CA LYS A 398 12.84 -10.49 -11.37
C LYS A 398 12.09 -11.70 -10.81
N PRO A 399 12.22 -11.98 -9.50
CA PRO A 399 11.40 -12.99 -8.86
C PRO A 399 9.93 -12.64 -9.07
N LEU A 400 9.14 -13.62 -9.48
CA LEU A 400 7.75 -13.42 -9.85
C LEU A 400 6.82 -13.63 -8.65
N PHE A 401 5.85 -12.75 -8.48
CA PHE A 401 4.68 -13.06 -7.66
C PHE A 401 3.85 -14.17 -8.32
N PRO A 402 3.04 -14.94 -7.56
CA PRO A 402 2.31 -16.08 -8.12
C PRO A 402 1.41 -15.73 -9.32
N GLU A 403 0.84 -14.52 -9.36
CA GLU A 403 0.03 -14.07 -10.50
C GLU A 403 0.88 -13.65 -11.71
N GLU A 404 2.11 -13.16 -11.49
CA GLU A 404 3.06 -12.91 -12.56
C GLU A 404 3.52 -14.22 -13.22
N THR A 405 3.76 -15.29 -12.44
CA THR A 405 4.01 -16.65 -12.95
C THR A 405 2.88 -17.14 -13.86
N LEU A 406 1.64 -16.74 -13.58
CA LEU A 406 0.48 -17.04 -14.42
C LEU A 406 0.37 -16.11 -15.65
N PHE A 407 0.92 -14.91 -15.61
CA PHE A 407 0.80 -13.99 -16.73
C PHE A 407 1.91 -14.16 -17.77
N TYR A 408 3.16 -14.23 -17.33
CA TYR A 408 4.30 -14.35 -18.23
C TYR A 408 4.35 -15.74 -18.87
N GLU A 409 5.02 -15.82 -20.02
CA GLU A 409 5.13 -17.08 -20.80
C GLU A 409 6.14 -18.04 -20.20
N TYR A 410 7.17 -17.50 -19.53
CA TYR A 410 8.26 -18.25 -18.96
C TYR A 410 8.36 -18.01 -17.45
N SER A 411 8.84 -19.02 -16.74
CA SER A 411 9.20 -18.95 -15.32
C SER A 411 10.59 -19.55 -15.12
N ASP A 412 11.29 -19.17 -14.06
CA ASP A 412 12.57 -19.78 -13.73
C ASP A 412 12.46 -20.78 -12.57
N CYS A 413 13.54 -20.99 -11.81
CA CYS A 413 13.60 -22.01 -10.78
C CYS A 413 12.92 -21.62 -9.46
N GLU A 414 12.57 -20.34 -9.29
CA GLU A 414 11.99 -19.76 -8.08
C GLU A 414 10.47 -19.71 -8.16
#